data_AF-A0A821SVV1-F1
#
_entry.id   AF-A0A821SVV1-F1
#
_cell.length_a   1.000
_cell.length_b   1.000
_cell.length_c   1.000
_cell.angle_alpha   90.00
_cell.angle_beta   90.00
_cell.angle_gamma   90.00
#
_symmetry.space_group_name_H-M   'P 1'
#
loop_
_entity.id
_entity.type
_entity.pdbx_description
1 polymer ?
#
loop_
_entity_poly.entity_id
_entity_poly.type
_entity_poly.pdbx_seq_one_letter_code
_entity_poly.pdbx_strand_id
1 'polypeptide(L)' 'EWSLWSPCTRTCGSAIQKSQRFCDNPKPENGGQYCSGQSTRIRSCEHNLVNITYNLIF' A
#
# COMPACT_ATOMS: atom_id res chain seq x y z
N GLU A 1 7.20 7.76 11.61
CA GLU A 1 5.74 7.58 11.45
C GLU A 1 5.40 6.92 10.13
N TRP A 2 4.22 6.30 10.01
CA TRP A 2 3.74 5.75 8.74
C TRP A 2 2.94 6.80 7.96
N SER A 3 3.16 6.85 6.64
CA SER A 3 2.33 7.62 5.71
C SER A 3 0.90 7.10 5.71
N LEU A 4 -0.02 7.93 5.22
CA LEU A 4 -1.34 7.48 4.82
C LEU A 4 -1.23 6.31 3.84
N TRP A 5 -2.23 5.44 3.88
CA TRP A 5 -2.33 4.34 2.93
C TRP A 5 -2.60 4.89 1.54
N SER A 6 -1.96 4.30 0.54
CA SER A 6 -2.28 4.52 -0.86
C SER A 6 -3.73 4.13 -1.13
N PRO A 7 -4.33 4.63 -2.23
CA PRO A 7 -5.51 4.00 -2.78
C PRO A 7 -5.27 2.50 -3.02
N CYS A 8 -6.34 1.72 -3.02
CA CYS A 8 -6.28 0.33 -3.42
C CYS A 8 -5.82 0.21 -4.87
N THR A 9 -5.05 -0.84 -5.17
CA THR A 9 -4.57 -1.14 -6.52
C THR A 9 -5.70 -1.34 -7.52
N ARG A 10 -6.89 -1.72 -7.04
CA ARG A 10 -8.10 -1.90 -7.84
C ARG A 10 -9.29 -1.29 -7.12
N THR A 11 -10.25 -0.83 -7.89
CA THR A 11 -11.54 -0.31 -7.41
C THR A 11 -12.61 -1.40 -7.29
N CYS A 12 -12.27 -2.65 -7.60
CA CYS A 12 -13.18 -3.79 -7.56
C CYS A 12 -12.50 -5.09 -7.15
N GLY A 13 -13.28 -5.95 -6.50
CA GLY A 13 -12.80 -7.22 -5.95
C GLY A 13 -11.70 -7.05 -4.92
N SER A 14 -10.89 -8.10 -4.76
CA SER A 14 -9.75 -8.10 -3.85
C SER A 14 -8.61 -7.25 -4.41
N ALA A 15 -8.15 -6.31 -3.61
CA ALA A 15 -7.07 -5.39 -3.91
C ALA A 15 -6.13 -5.26 -2.71
N ILE A 16 -5.03 -4.51 -2.90
CA ILE A 16 -4.10 -4.17 -1.83
C ILE A 16 -3.83 -2.69 -1.81
N GLN A 17 -3.43 -2.17 -0.65
CA GLN A 17 -2.94 -0.81 -0.47
C GLN A 17 -1.62 -0.83 0.30
N LYS A 18 -0.79 0.18 0.07
CA LYS A 18 0.56 0.27 0.62
C LYS A 18 0.68 1.51 1.51
N SER A 19 1.49 1.42 2.56
CA SER A 19 1.86 2.56 3.39
C SER A 19 3.36 2.49 3.62
N GLN A 20 4.02 3.64 3.58
CA GLN A 20 5.47 3.73 3.67
C GLN A 20 5.83 4.53 4.91
N ARG A 21 7.00 4.28 5.49
CA ARG A 21 7.56 5.14 6.53
C ARG A 21 8.93 5.61 6.09
N PHE A 22 9.21 6.86 6.42
CA PHE A 22 10.50 7.47 6.20
C PHE A 22 11.22 7.62 7.54
N CYS A 23 12.53 7.43 7.51
CA CYS A 23 13.41 7.68 8.64
C CYS A 23 13.84 9.16 8.58
N ASP A 24 12.89 10.08 8.68
CA ASP A 24 13.10 11.52 8.49
C ASP A 24 12.72 12.35 9.71
N ASN A 25 12.22 11.73 10.78
CA ASN A 25 11.82 12.40 12.01
C ASN A 25 12.43 11.73 13.27
N PRO A 26 13.69 12.04 13.64
CA PRO A 26 14.64 12.89 12.92
C PRO A 26 15.34 12.15 11.77
N LYS A 27 15.83 12.91 10.78
CA LYS A 27 16.66 12.37 9.71
C LYS A 27 18.01 11.92 10.28
N PRO A 28 18.55 10.74 9.89
CA PRO A 28 19.89 10.35 10.27
C PRO A 28 20.92 11.34 9.72
N GLU A 29 21.73 11.91 10.62
CA GLU A 29 22.83 12.82 10.29
C GLU A 29 24.15 12.26 10.82
N ASN A 30 25.29 12.71 10.26
CA ASN A 30 26.64 12.38 10.72
C ASN A 30 26.92 10.88 10.91
N GLY A 31 26.42 10.02 10.01
CA GLY A 31 26.57 8.56 10.13
C GLY A 31 25.57 7.89 11.06
N GLY A 32 24.51 8.61 11.47
CA GLY A 32 23.37 8.05 12.20
C GLY A 32 22.72 6.87 11.46
N GLN A 33 22.20 5.92 12.23
CA GLN A 33 21.60 4.72 11.66
C GLN A 33 20.21 5.01 11.07
N TYR A 34 19.92 4.41 9.91
CA TYR A 34 18.55 4.36 9.40
C TYR A 34 17.66 3.58 10.36
N CYS A 35 16.38 3.96 10.40
CA CYS A 35 15.41 3.33 11.28
C CYS A 35 15.24 1.83 10.95
N SER A 36 15.28 1.00 11.99
CA SER A 36 15.26 -0.45 11.86
C SER A 36 13.86 -0.98 11.48
N GLY A 37 13.82 -2.07 10.69
CA GLY A 37 12.60 -2.77 10.26
C GLY A 37 12.10 -2.34 8.87
N GLN A 38 10.96 -2.88 8.42
CA GLN A 38 10.44 -2.64 7.07
C GLN A 38 10.04 -1.18 6.82
N SER A 39 10.41 -0.62 5.66
CA SER A 39 10.01 0.73 5.24
C SER A 39 8.64 0.79 4.56
N THR A 40 8.06 -0.37 4.23
CA THR A 40 6.79 -0.50 3.52
C THR A 40 5.94 -1.57 4.20
N ARG A 41 4.64 -1.30 4.34
CA ARG A 41 3.64 -2.28 4.76
C ARG A 41 2.51 -2.37 3.74
N ILE A 42 1.89 -3.55 3.67
CA ILE A 42 0.82 -3.87 2.72
C ILE A 42 -0.38 -4.38 3.51
N ARG A 43 -1.59 -3.99 3.13
CA ARG A 43 -2.83 -4.60 3.62
C ARG A 43 -3.81 -4.82 2.49
N SER A 44 -4.66 -5.82 2.65
CA SER A 44 -5.77 -6.07 1.74
C SER A 44 -6.83 -4.97 1.85
N CYS A 45 -7.52 -4.72 0.74
CA CYS A 45 -8.79 -4.03 0.72
C CYS A 45 -9.73 -4.75 -0.22
N GLU A 46 -11.00 -4.81 0.17
CA GLU A 46 -12.04 -5.49 -0.58
C GLU A 46 -13.03 -4.46 -1.06
N HIS A 47 -13.19 -4.42 -2.38
CA HIS A 47 -14.23 -3.65 -3.03
C HIS A 47 -15.27 -4.62 -3.59
N ASN A 48 -16.50 -4.13 -3.76
CA ASN A 48 -17.54 -4.90 -4.43
C ASN A 48 -17.00 -5.42 -5.76
N LEU A 49 -17.25 -6.70 -6.03
CA LEU A 49 -17.00 -7.26 -7.35
C LEU A 49 -17.85 -6.46 -8.34
N VAL A 50 -17.22 -5.89 -9.37
CA VAL A 50 -18.01 -5.46 -10.52
C VAL A 50 -18.58 -6.75 -11.08
N ASN A 51 -19.88 -6.80 -11.34
CA ASN A 51 -20.47 -7.86 -12.14
C ASN A 51 -19.93 -7.73 -13.57
N ILE A 52 -18.69 -8.19 -13.78
CA ILE A 52 -18.17 -8.49 -15.10
C ILE A 52 -18.86 -9.78 -15.51
N THR A 53 -20.09 -9.66 -16.00
CA THR A 53 -20.58 -10.60 -17.02
C THR A 53 -19.62 -10.44 -18.19
N TYR A 54 -18.48 -11.14 -18.13
CA TYR A 54 -17.74 -11.48 -19.33
C TYR A 54 -18.79 -12.11 -20.24
N ASN A 55 -19.21 -11.38 -21.28
CA ASN A 55 -19.92 -12.00 -22.39
C ASN A 55 -18.93 -13.02 -22.97
N LEU A 56 -18.95 -14.23 -22.42
CA LEU A 56 -18.39 -15.42 -23.04
C LEU A 56 -19.34 -15.84 -24.17
N ILE A 57 -19.58 -14.96 -25.14
CA ILE A 57 -20.18 -15.31 -26.42
C ILE A 57 -19.61 -14.34 -27.47
N PHE A 58 -18.50 -14.74 -28.09
CA PHE A 58 -18.39 -15.00 -29.54
C PHE A 58 -17.28 -16.03 -29.74
#